data_AF-E3G1L6-F1
#
_entry.id   AF-E3G1L6-F1
#
_cell.length_a   1.000
_cell.length_b   1.000
_cell.length_c   1.000
_cell.angle_alpha   90.00
_cell.angle_beta   90.00
_cell.angle_gamma   90.00
#
_symmetry.space_group_name_H-M   'P 1'
#
loop_
_entity.id
_entity.type
_entity.pdbx_description
1 polymer ?
#
loop_
_entity_poly.entity_id
_entity_poly.type
_entity_poly.pdbx_seq_one_letter_code
_entity_poly.pdbx_strand_id
1 'polypeptide(L)'
;MHFDTETRKRWMSALAHSAPADLSARMQALKLAPGYEPLRAPESGLVQIQARMGATGERFFAGDATLTRAVIRLENGTLGYSWILGRDKRHAERCAIVDALLQQQTHFQTLMETLIAPLEAERAARIAARRTEVNASRVDFFTLVRGDNA
;
A
#
# COMPACT_ATOMS: atom_id res chain seq x y z
N MET A 1 -18.24 10.59 11.03
CA MET A 1 -18.47 10.17 9.63
C MET A 1 -18.10 8.71 9.53
N HIS A 2 -18.95 7.92 8.90
CA HIS A 2 -18.70 6.52 8.64
C HIS A 2 -18.13 6.43 7.23
N PHE A 3 -16.83 6.17 7.09
CA PHE A 3 -16.25 5.78 5.81
C PHE A 3 -16.66 4.33 5.52
N ASP A 4 -16.77 3.95 4.26
CA ASP A 4 -17.07 2.56 3.90
C ASP A 4 -15.81 1.67 3.92
N THR A 5 -16.03 0.37 3.81
CA THR A 5 -14.93 -0.62 3.84
C THR A 5 -13.95 -0.45 2.68
N GLU A 6 -14.41 -0.04 1.50
CA GLU A 6 -13.56 0.13 0.32
C GLU A 6 -12.63 1.34 0.45
N THR A 7 -13.13 2.42 1.04
CA THR A 7 -12.35 3.62 1.35
C THR A 7 -11.20 3.26 2.31
N ARG A 8 -11.49 2.45 3.35
CA ARG A 8 -10.44 1.97 4.26
C ARG A 8 -9.42 1.07 3.58
N LYS A 9 -9.87 0.11 2.77
CA LYS A 9 -8.99 -0.75 1.97
C LYS A 9 -8.06 0.06 1.07
N ARG A 10 -8.58 1.12 0.43
CA ARG A 10 -7.83 2.01 -0.45
C ARG A 10 -6.64 2.65 0.29
N TRP A 11 -6.87 3.34 1.40
CA TRP A 11 -5.76 4.00 2.10
C TRP A 11 -4.80 2.97 2.72
N MET A 12 -5.29 1.84 3.21
CA MET A 12 -4.42 0.79 3.77
C MET A 12 -3.50 0.21 2.69
N SER A 13 -4.00 0.03 1.47
CA SER A 13 -3.22 -0.38 0.30
C SER A 13 -2.18 0.68 -0.08
N ALA A 14 -2.56 1.97 -0.11
CA ALA A 14 -1.64 3.07 -0.40
C ALA A 14 -0.48 3.12 0.61
N LEU A 15 -0.78 2.99 1.90
CA LEU A 15 0.22 2.94 2.98
C LEU A 15 1.14 1.72 2.86
N ALA A 16 0.58 0.53 2.65
CA ALA A 16 1.36 -0.72 2.53
C ALA A 16 2.32 -0.71 1.32
N HIS A 17 1.97 -0.01 0.25
CA HIS A 17 2.81 0.12 -0.96
C HIS A 17 3.68 1.39 -1.01
N SER A 18 3.59 2.25 0.01
CA SER A 18 4.43 3.43 0.13
C SER A 18 5.88 3.06 0.46
N ALA A 19 6.84 3.85 -0.01
CA ALA A 19 8.21 3.73 0.46
C ALA A 19 8.29 4.23 1.92
N PRO A 20 8.97 3.51 2.84
CA PRO A 20 9.04 3.91 4.24
C PRO A 20 9.59 5.32 4.49
N ALA A 21 10.56 5.75 3.67
CA ALA A 21 11.15 7.08 3.75
C ALA A 21 10.15 8.18 3.34
N ASP A 22 9.42 7.98 2.24
CA ASP A 22 8.43 8.94 1.73
C ASP A 22 7.29 9.14 2.73
N LEU A 23 6.75 8.04 3.29
CA LEU A 23 5.73 8.13 4.34
C LEU A 23 6.26 8.87 5.57
N SER A 24 7.47 8.55 6.03
CA SER A 24 8.09 9.22 7.17
C SER A 24 8.23 10.73 6.94
N ALA A 25 8.75 11.13 5.79
CA ALA A 25 8.98 12.52 5.44
C ALA A 25 7.65 13.30 5.35
N ARG A 26 6.62 12.70 4.74
CA ARG A 26 5.29 13.31 4.63
C ARG A 26 4.63 13.48 5.99
N MET A 27 4.70 12.47 6.87
CA MET A 27 4.18 12.58 8.23
C MET A 27 4.89 13.69 9.02
N GLN A 28 6.21 13.83 8.88
CA GLN A 28 6.98 14.90 9.50
C GLN A 28 6.59 16.28 8.96
N ALA A 29 6.45 16.43 7.64
CA ALA A 29 6.02 17.68 7.00
C ALA A 29 4.61 18.11 7.43
N LEU A 30 3.70 17.15 7.59
CA LEU A 30 2.34 17.36 8.10
C LEU A 30 2.29 17.51 9.63
N LYS A 31 3.42 17.39 10.33
CA LYS A 31 3.53 17.45 11.79
C LYS A 31 2.59 16.48 12.51
N LEU A 32 2.40 15.29 11.94
CA LEU A 32 1.57 14.25 12.54
C LEU A 32 2.31 13.59 13.71
N ALA A 33 1.96 14.00 14.92
CA ALA A 33 2.49 13.45 16.16
C ALA A 33 1.35 13.16 17.17
N PRO A 34 0.39 12.28 16.84
CA PRO A 34 -0.68 11.94 17.78
C PRO A 34 -0.13 11.15 18.97
N GLY A 35 -0.73 11.34 20.14
CA GLY A 35 -0.57 10.40 21.25
C GLY A 35 -1.22 9.07 20.91
N TYR A 36 -0.51 7.96 21.13
CA TYR A 36 -1.03 6.62 20.91
C TYR A 36 -0.38 5.60 21.84
N GLU A 37 -1.08 4.49 22.05
CA GLU A 37 -0.60 3.32 22.78
C GLU A 37 -0.47 2.12 21.82
N PRO A 38 0.67 1.42 21.81
CA PRO A 38 0.79 0.18 21.06
C PRO A 38 0.05 -0.96 21.77
N LEU A 39 -1.10 -1.39 21.23
CA LEU A 39 -1.80 -2.59 21.72
C LEU A 39 -1.08 -3.88 21.36
N ARG A 40 -0.40 -3.88 20.21
CA ARG A 40 0.57 -4.91 19.81
C ARG A 40 1.77 -4.21 19.21
N ALA A 41 2.92 -4.41 19.84
CA ALA A 41 4.19 -3.95 19.30
C ALA A 41 4.40 -4.51 17.88
N PRO A 42 5.06 -3.76 16.98
CA PRO A 42 5.32 -4.24 15.63
C PRO A 42 6.08 -5.57 15.61
N GLU A 43 5.50 -6.56 14.94
CA GLU A 43 5.98 -7.94 14.90
C GLU A 43 6.15 -8.39 13.46
N SER A 44 7.34 -8.90 13.13
CA SER A 44 7.64 -9.48 11.82
C SER A 44 7.54 -11.00 11.90
N GLY A 45 6.76 -11.58 11.01
CA GLY A 45 6.60 -13.01 10.82
C GLY A 45 6.48 -13.36 9.35
N LEU A 46 5.69 -14.39 9.05
CA LEU A 46 5.47 -14.90 7.70
C LEU A 46 3.99 -14.84 7.30
N VAL A 47 3.74 -14.65 6.01
CA VAL A 47 2.45 -14.91 5.37
C VAL A 47 2.64 -15.99 4.31
N GLN A 48 1.87 -17.07 4.45
CA GLN A 48 1.89 -18.18 3.51
C GLN A 48 1.18 -17.79 2.21
N ILE A 49 1.85 -17.98 1.09
CA ILE A 49 1.35 -17.63 -0.23
C ILE A 49 0.58 -18.81 -0.81
N GLN A 50 -0.66 -18.56 -1.22
CA GLN A 50 -1.44 -19.52 -2.00
C GLN A 50 -1.44 -19.12 -3.48
N ALA A 51 -1.01 -20.04 -4.32
CA ALA A 51 -1.10 -19.95 -5.78
C ALA A 51 -2.17 -20.91 -6.32
N ARG A 52 -2.37 -20.92 -7.64
CA ARG A 52 -3.32 -21.80 -8.32
C ARG A 52 -2.64 -22.53 -9.48
N MET A 53 -2.86 -23.84 -9.60
CA MET A 53 -2.34 -24.64 -10.71
C MET A 53 -2.82 -24.05 -12.04
N GLY A 54 -1.90 -23.76 -12.98
CA GLY A 54 -2.27 -23.13 -14.26
C GLY A 54 -2.99 -21.77 -14.12
N ALA A 55 -2.73 -21.02 -13.04
CA ALA A 55 -3.35 -19.74 -12.66
C ALA A 55 -4.83 -19.79 -12.24
N THR A 56 -5.63 -20.73 -12.73
CA THR A 56 -7.09 -20.79 -12.46
C THR A 56 -7.56 -22.05 -11.75
N GLY A 57 -6.71 -23.08 -11.65
CA GLY A 57 -7.04 -24.36 -11.05
C GLY A 57 -7.00 -24.38 -9.52
N GLU A 58 -6.75 -25.58 -8.99
CA GLU A 58 -6.71 -25.84 -7.55
C GLU A 58 -5.63 -25.05 -6.82
N ARG A 59 -5.92 -24.69 -5.57
CA ARG A 59 -5.00 -23.93 -4.72
C ARG A 59 -3.88 -24.82 -4.19
N PHE A 60 -2.69 -24.26 -4.12
CA PHE A 60 -1.54 -24.90 -3.46
C PHE A 60 -0.67 -23.84 -2.77
N PHE A 61 0.14 -24.26 -1.79
CA PHE A 61 1.07 -23.36 -1.09
C PHE A 61 2.35 -23.15 -1.90
N ALA A 62 2.71 -21.89 -2.11
CA ALA A 62 3.85 -21.45 -2.91
C ALA A 62 4.89 -20.73 -2.04
N GLY A 63 5.19 -21.30 -0.87
CA GLY A 63 6.11 -20.74 0.11
C GLY A 63 5.52 -19.58 0.91
N ASP A 64 6.40 -18.76 1.49
CA ASP A 64 6.06 -17.71 2.44
C ASP A 64 6.77 -16.39 2.10
N ALA A 65 6.16 -15.28 2.48
CA ALA A 65 6.76 -13.95 2.43
C ALA A 65 6.84 -13.34 3.83
N THR A 66 7.85 -12.49 4.07
CA THR A 66 7.91 -11.73 5.33
C THR A 66 6.76 -10.73 5.42
N LEU A 67 6.11 -10.68 6.59
CA LEU A 67 5.01 -9.77 6.90
C LEU A 67 5.25 -9.12 8.25
N THR A 68 5.08 -7.81 8.35
CA THR A 68 5.11 -7.09 9.63
C THR A 68 3.73 -6.52 9.94
N ARG A 69 3.25 -6.77 11.16
CA ARG A 69 1.97 -6.27 11.66
C ARG A 69 2.17 -5.30 12.82
N ALA A 70 1.30 -4.31 12.95
CA ALA A 70 1.23 -3.43 14.12
C ALA A 70 -0.22 -3.07 14.45
N VAL A 71 -0.52 -2.89 15.75
CA VAL A 71 -1.83 -2.44 16.22
C VAL A 71 -1.65 -1.37 17.28
N ILE A 72 -2.29 -0.22 17.08
CA ILE A 72 -2.22 0.92 17.99
C ILE A 72 -3.62 1.37 18.39
N ARG A 73 -3.71 2.12 19.49
CA ARG A 73 -4.91 2.81 19.95
C ARG A 73 -4.58 4.29 20.16
N LEU A 74 -5.33 5.17 19.51
CA LEU A 74 -5.26 6.62 19.77
C LEU A 74 -5.94 6.96 21.11
N GLU A 75 -5.67 8.14 21.65
CA GLU A 75 -6.24 8.62 22.93
C GLU A 75 -7.77 8.59 22.98
N ASN A 76 -8.43 8.83 21.85
CA ASN A 76 -9.89 8.78 21.72
C ASN A 76 -10.45 7.36 21.61
N GLY A 77 -9.60 6.32 21.73
CA GLY A 77 -9.96 4.91 21.63
C GLY A 77 -9.96 4.33 20.21
N THR A 78 -9.74 5.14 19.17
CA THR A 78 -9.71 4.66 17.78
C THR A 78 -8.55 3.67 17.57
N LEU A 79 -8.85 2.52 16.95
CA LEU A 79 -7.87 1.47 16.67
C LEU A 79 -7.31 1.58 15.25
N GLY A 80 -5.98 1.53 15.16
CA GLY A 80 -5.24 1.53 13.91
C GLY A 80 -4.54 0.21 13.67
N TYR A 81 -4.54 -0.25 12.42
CA TYR A 81 -3.97 -1.53 12.03
C TYR A 81 -3.04 -1.41 10.83
N SER A 82 -2.04 -2.28 10.78
CA SER A 82 -1.26 -2.50 9.59
C SER A 82 -0.83 -3.96 9.45
N TRP A 83 -0.77 -4.41 8.20
CA TRP A 83 -0.08 -5.61 7.75
C TRP A 83 0.65 -5.25 6.46
N ILE A 84 1.97 -5.23 6.51
CA ILE A 84 2.81 -4.82 5.38
C ILE A 84 3.81 -5.93 5.04
N LEU A 85 4.11 -6.10 3.77
CA LEU A 85 5.19 -6.99 3.36
C LEU A 85 6.54 -6.43 3.83
N GLY A 86 7.46 -7.32 4.19
CA GLY A 86 8.78 -6.96 4.69
C GLY A 86 8.89 -6.97 6.22
N ARG A 87 9.96 -6.34 6.71
CA ARG A 87 10.42 -6.40 8.11
C ARG A 87 10.53 -5.02 8.79
N ASP A 88 10.06 -3.96 8.14
CA ASP A 88 10.17 -2.61 8.67
C ASP A 88 9.09 -2.35 9.74
N LYS A 89 9.49 -2.54 11.00
CA LYS A 89 8.65 -2.32 12.18
C LYS A 89 8.17 -0.87 12.33
N ARG A 90 9.03 0.10 12.01
CA ARG A 90 8.68 1.52 12.12
C ARG A 90 7.70 1.93 11.04
N HIS A 91 7.84 1.37 9.84
CA HIS A 91 6.87 1.56 8.78
C HIS A 91 5.50 0.98 9.14
N ALA A 92 5.46 -0.24 9.64
CA ALA A 92 4.21 -0.87 10.09
C ALA A 92 3.49 -0.02 11.16
N GLU A 93 4.25 0.48 12.15
CA GLU A 93 3.73 1.37 13.19
C GLU A 93 3.14 2.66 12.60
N ARG A 94 3.86 3.35 11.72
CA ARG A 94 3.36 4.55 11.02
C ARG A 94 2.09 4.28 10.21
N CYS A 95 2.04 3.17 9.48
CA CYS A 95 0.84 2.77 8.73
C CYS A 95 -0.36 2.57 9.66
N ALA A 96 -0.18 1.94 10.82
CA ALA A 96 -1.25 1.74 11.80
C ALA A 96 -1.72 3.08 12.40
N ILE A 97 -0.80 4.01 12.68
CA ILE A 97 -1.15 5.36 13.16
C ILE A 97 -2.00 6.09 12.12
N VAL A 98 -1.57 6.10 10.85
CA VAL A 98 -2.32 6.80 9.79
C VAL A 98 -3.67 6.15 9.54
N ASP A 99 -3.78 4.82 9.59
CA ASP A 99 -5.07 4.11 9.55
C ASP A 99 -6.01 4.56 10.67
N ALA A 100 -5.52 4.76 11.90
CA ALA A 100 -6.35 5.30 12.98
C ALA A 100 -6.77 6.76 12.74
N LEU A 101 -5.83 7.62 12.32
CA LEU A 101 -6.11 9.03 12.06
C LEU A 101 -7.16 9.22 10.95
N LEU A 102 -7.09 8.44 9.87
CA LEU A 102 -8.05 8.51 8.76
C LEU A 102 -9.48 8.14 9.18
N GLN A 103 -9.68 7.47 10.32
CA GLN A 103 -11.01 7.17 10.85
C GLN A 103 -11.62 8.37 11.60
N GLN A 104 -10.84 9.40 11.92
CA GLN A 104 -11.28 10.59 12.63
C GLN A 104 -11.72 11.67 11.65
N GLN A 105 -12.89 12.27 11.90
CA GLN A 105 -13.47 13.29 11.03
C GLN A 105 -12.54 14.47 10.77
N THR A 106 -11.81 14.88 11.79
CA THR A 106 -10.89 16.04 11.77
C THR A 106 -9.70 15.82 10.84
N HIS A 107 -9.31 14.58 10.56
CA HIS A 107 -8.14 14.26 9.76
C HIS A 107 -8.48 13.65 8.40
N PHE A 108 -9.65 13.01 8.26
CA PHE A 108 -9.99 12.20 7.09
C PHE A 108 -9.75 12.93 5.77
N GLN A 109 -10.42 14.07 5.52
CA GLN A 109 -10.29 14.77 4.25
C GLN A 109 -8.86 15.27 3.99
N THR A 110 -8.26 15.95 4.97
CA THR A 110 -6.91 16.49 4.84
C THR A 110 -5.89 15.40 4.55
N LEU A 111 -5.94 14.25 5.23
CA LEU A 111 -4.99 13.16 5.00
C LEU A 111 -5.27 12.41 3.70
N MET A 112 -6.53 12.28 3.28
CA MET A 112 -6.83 11.72 1.96
C MET A 112 -6.21 12.56 0.84
N GLU A 113 -6.30 13.88 0.93
CA GLU A 113 -5.79 14.82 -0.09
C GLU A 113 -4.27 15.02 -0.02
N THR A 114 -3.70 15.18 1.18
CA THR A 114 -2.30 15.60 1.35
C THR A 114 -1.32 14.46 1.60
N LEU A 115 -1.82 13.26 1.93
CA LEU A 115 -1.00 12.08 2.21
C LEU A 115 -1.34 10.90 1.28
N ILE A 116 -2.59 10.44 1.26
CA ILE A 116 -2.96 9.22 0.53
C ILE A 116 -2.91 9.43 -0.99
N ALA A 117 -3.59 10.45 -1.53
CA ALA A 117 -3.60 10.71 -2.97
C ALA A 117 -2.18 10.94 -3.54
N PRO A 118 -1.28 11.69 -2.88
CA PRO A 118 0.12 11.81 -3.32
C PRO A 118 0.88 10.49 -3.35
N LEU A 119 0.74 9.63 -2.32
CA LEU A 119 1.39 8.32 -2.27
C LEU A 119 0.89 7.39 -3.40
N GLU A 120 -0.40 7.44 -3.71
CA GLU A 120 -1.00 6.72 -4.84
C GLU A 120 -0.45 7.23 -6.18
N ALA A 121 -0.37 8.56 -6.36
CA ALA A 121 0.13 9.18 -7.58
C ALA A 121 1.61 8.82 -7.83
N GLU A 122 2.46 8.87 -6.79
CA GLU A 122 3.86 8.48 -6.88
C GLU A 122 4.01 7.00 -7.26
N ARG A 123 3.20 6.12 -6.66
CA ARG A 123 3.19 4.70 -7.01
C ARG A 123 2.76 4.49 -8.46
N ALA A 124 1.70 5.17 -8.91
CA ALA A 124 1.22 5.08 -10.27
C ALA A 124 2.28 5.56 -11.27
N ALA A 125 2.98 6.66 -10.98
CA ALA A 125 4.08 7.17 -11.80
C ALA A 125 5.24 6.16 -11.90
N ARG A 126 5.66 5.54 -10.79
CA ARG A 126 6.69 4.48 -10.81
C ARG A 126 6.28 3.29 -11.66
N ILE A 127 5.02 2.85 -11.54
CA ILE A 127 4.48 1.75 -12.35
C ILE A 127 4.46 2.13 -13.84
N ALA A 128 4.03 3.34 -14.18
CA ALA A 128 3.98 3.83 -15.55
C ALA A 128 5.39 3.92 -16.17
N ALA A 129 6.35 4.50 -15.44
CA ALA A 129 7.75 4.56 -15.89
C ALA A 129 8.31 3.17 -16.18
N ARG A 130 8.10 2.20 -15.26
CA ARG A 130 8.55 0.82 -15.45
C ARG A 130 7.87 0.14 -16.64
N ARG A 131 6.58 0.40 -16.88
CA ARG A 131 5.87 -0.13 -18.06
C ARG A 131 6.47 0.40 -19.36
N THR A 132 6.82 1.68 -19.43
CA THR A 132 7.48 2.27 -20.59
C THR A 132 8.83 1.61 -20.88
N GLU A 133 9.66 1.38 -19.85
CA GLU A 133 10.93 0.66 -19.99
C GLU A 133 10.74 -0.76 -20.51
N VAL A 134 9.76 -1.51 -19.98
CA VAL A 134 9.49 -2.89 -20.39
C VAL A 134 8.92 -2.96 -21.82
N ASN A 135 8.13 -1.99 -22.25
CA ASN A 135 7.59 -1.96 -23.60
C ASN A 135 8.68 -1.84 -24.67
N ALA A 136 9.86 -1.30 -24.34
CA ALA A 136 10.98 -1.24 -25.27
C ALA A 136 11.55 -2.64 -25.63
N SER A 137 11.23 -3.68 -24.85
CA SER A 137 11.61 -5.07 -25.17
C SER A 137 10.49 -5.87 -25.84
N ARG A 138 9.42 -5.22 -26.33
CA ARG A 138 8.34 -5.89 -27.04
C ARG A 138 8.80 -6.31 -28.43
N VAL A 139 8.59 -7.57 -28.79
CA VAL A 139 8.84 -8.08 -30.15
C VAL A 139 7.60 -7.82 -30.99
N ASP A 140 7.72 -6.93 -31.98
CA ASP A 140 6.67 -6.63 -32.95
C ASP A 140 6.82 -7.55 -34.18
N PHE A 141 5.87 -8.46 -34.40
CA PHE A 141 5.92 -9.44 -35.51
C PHE A 141 5.39 -8.92 -36.84
N PHE A 142 4.41 -8.02 -36.78
CA PHE A 142 3.78 -7.46 -37.97
C PHE A 142 3.62 -5.96 -37.79
N THR A 143 4.01 -5.20 -38.80
CA THR A 143 3.67 -3.79 -38.94
C THR A 143 2.71 -3.66 -40.12
N LEU A 144 1.57 -2.98 -39.93
CA LEU A 144 0.57 -2.80 -40.98
C LEU A 144 1.17 -1.94 -42.10
N VAL A 145 1.35 -2.50 -43.29
CA VAL A 145 1.74 -1.77 -44.50
C VAL A 145 0.51 -1.68 -45.42
N ARG A 146 0.22 -0.50 -45.99
CA ARG A 146 -0.82 -0.36 -47.03
C ARG A 146 -0.18 -0.60 -48.39
N GLY A 147 -0.62 -1.66 -49.07
CA GLY A 147 -0.31 -1.96 -50.47
C GLY A 147 0.60 -3.17 -50.63
N ASP A 148 0.01 -4.34 -50.90
CA ASP A 148 0.67 -5.41 -51.65
C ASP A 148 0.05 -5.42 -53.05
N ASN A 149 0.88 -5.46 -54.09
CA ASN A 149 0.43 -5.38 -55.48
C ASN A 149 -0.41 -6.60 -55.88
N ALA A 150 -1.44 -6.36 -56.69
CA ALA A 150 -2.13 -7.40 -57.45
C ALA A 150 -1.27 -7.88 -58.64
#